data_AF-A0A8H7LAA6-F1
#
_entry.id   AF-A0A8H7LAA6-F1
#
_cell.length_a   1.000
_cell.length_b   1.000
_cell.length_c   1.000
_cell.angle_alpha   90.00
_cell.angle_beta   90.00
_cell.angle_gamma   90.00
#
_symmetry.space_group_name_H-M   'P 1'
#
loop_
_entity.id
_entity.type
_entity.pdbx_description
1 polymer ?
#
loop_
_entity_poly.entity_id
_entity_poly.type
_entity_poly.pdbx_seq_one_letter_code
_entity_poly.pdbx_strand_id
1 'polypeptide(L)'
;MTISFFLDLPVDLLIDILTILDPNDIITTRKTCKILAELGRRRSVWISAYRRVSEPNGLLASSYPFEDMTVADLEFSSTATARFLARVRRKPEDSSGHLKYASERRLTHPDPDEAFINHALVPGGAVR
;
A
#
# COMPACT_ATOMS: atom_id res chain seq x y z
N MET A 1 -32.64 11.86 18.48
CA MET A 1 -31.52 10.99 18.92
C MET A 1 -31.22 10.07 17.76
N THR A 2 -30.24 10.39 16.91
CA THR A 2 -29.93 9.57 15.73
C THR A 2 -29.21 8.32 16.20
N ILE A 3 -29.95 7.22 16.28
CA ILE A 3 -29.43 5.87 16.51
C ILE A 3 -28.52 5.56 15.32
N SER A 4 -27.21 5.56 15.54
CA SER A 4 -26.26 5.14 14.52
C SER A 4 -26.24 3.62 14.51
N PHE A 5 -27.23 3.00 13.87
CA PHE A 5 -27.43 1.54 13.74
C PHE A 5 -26.15 0.77 13.42
N PHE A 6 -25.26 1.40 12.65
CA PHE A 6 -23.96 0.86 12.31
C PHE A 6 -23.05 0.63 13.53
N LEU A 7 -23.01 1.57 14.48
CA LEU A 7 -22.14 1.47 15.66
C LEU A 7 -22.69 0.52 16.73
N ASP A 8 -23.96 0.12 16.61
CA ASP A 8 -24.60 -0.88 17.48
C ASP A 8 -24.31 -2.32 17.02
N LEU A 9 -23.65 -2.49 15.87
CA LEU A 9 -23.19 -3.80 15.42
C LEU A 9 -22.13 -4.36 16.39
N PRO A 10 -22.10 -5.69 16.60
CA PRO A 10 -21.02 -6.37 17.28
C PRO A 10 -19.65 -5.94 16.76
N VAL A 11 -18.70 -5.78 17.69
CA VAL A 11 -17.33 -5.34 17.38
C VAL A 11 -16.67 -6.20 16.31
N ASP A 12 -16.93 -7.50 16.31
CA ASP A 12 -16.37 -8.43 15.33
C ASP A 12 -16.88 -8.14 13.91
N LEU A 13 -18.18 -7.81 13.75
CA LEU A 13 -18.73 -7.40 12.45
C LEU A 13 -18.14 -6.07 11.99
N LEU A 14 -17.93 -5.12 12.90
CA LEU A 14 -17.26 -3.86 12.57
C LEU A 14 -15.81 -4.10 12.10
N ILE A 15 -15.10 -5.05 12.71
CA ILE A 15 -13.76 -5.43 12.29
C ILE A 15 -13.81 -6.11 10.92
N ASP A 16 -14.73 -7.05 10.71
CA ASP A 16 -14.90 -7.74 9.42
C ASP A 16 -15.15 -6.73 8.29
N ILE A 17 -16.02 -5.74 8.53
CA ILE A 17 -16.28 -4.64 7.59
C ILE A 17 -15.00 -3.84 7.33
N LEU A 18 -14.27 -3.43 8.38
CA LEU A 18 -13.00 -2.71 8.21
C LEU A 18 -11.95 -3.55 7.48
N THR A 19 -11.95 -4.88 7.66
CA THR A 19 -11.01 -5.77 7.01
C THR A 19 -11.27 -5.92 5.54
N ILE A 20 -12.42 -5.54 4.97
CA ILE A 20 -12.65 -5.60 3.51
C ILE A 20 -12.43 -4.25 2.81
N LEU A 21 -12.30 -3.14 3.55
CA LEU A 21 -12.10 -1.81 2.98
C LEU A 21 -10.72 -1.61 2.36
N ASP A 22 -10.61 -0.70 1.40
CA ASP A 22 -9.31 -0.28 0.89
C ASP A 22 -8.52 0.48 1.98
N PRO A 23 -7.17 0.45 1.94
CA PRO A 23 -6.32 1.12 2.94
C PRO A 23 -6.65 2.59 3.21
N ASN A 24 -7.01 3.34 2.15
CA ASN A 24 -7.38 4.76 2.29
C ASN A 24 -8.77 4.95 2.92
N ASP A 25 -9.69 4.01 2.68
CA ASP A 25 -11.03 4.04 3.25
C ASP A 25 -10.99 3.69 4.74
N ILE A 26 -10.10 2.79 5.16
CA ILE A 26 -9.82 2.53 6.58
C ILE A 26 -9.38 3.83 7.27
N ILE A 27 -8.44 4.58 6.68
CA ILE A 27 -7.98 5.87 7.23
C ILE A 27 -9.11 6.90 7.27
N THR A 28 -9.92 6.97 6.23
CA THR A 28 -11.04 7.92 6.15
C THR A 28 -12.12 7.58 7.19
N THR A 29 -12.44 6.29 7.34
CA THR A 29 -13.40 5.77 8.32
C THR A 29 -12.94 6.07 9.75
N ARG A 30 -11.64 5.98 10.05
CA ARG A 30 -11.07 6.36 11.36
C ARG A 30 -11.28 7.84 11.73
N LYS A 31 -11.56 8.72 10.77
CA LYS A 31 -11.82 10.15 11.02
C LYS A 31 -13.28 10.43 11.39
N THR A 32 -14.16 9.43 11.30
CA THR A 32 -15.60 9.63 11.52
C THR A 32 -15.99 9.59 13.01
N CYS A 33 -15.55 8.56 13.75
CA CYS A 33 -15.87 8.40 15.17
C CYS A 33 -14.78 7.65 15.95
N LYS A 34 -14.83 7.74 17.29
CA LYS A 34 -13.81 7.15 18.18
C LYS A 34 -13.75 5.62 18.10
N ILE A 35 -14.91 4.95 18.00
CA ILE A 35 -15.00 3.48 17.93
C ILE A 35 -14.29 2.99 16.66
N LEU A 36 -14.63 3.55 15.50
CA LEU A 36 -13.99 3.18 14.24
C LEU A 36 -12.52 3.63 14.19
N ALA A 37 -12.17 4.72 14.87
CA ALA A 37 -10.78 5.14 15.03
C ALA A 37 -9.94 4.11 15.81
N GLU A 38 -10.52 3.46 16.82
CA GLU A 38 -9.87 2.42 17.61
C GLU A 38 -9.81 1.10 16.84
N LEU A 39 -10.93 0.63 16.31
CA LEU A 39 -10.99 -0.63 15.56
C LEU A 39 -10.13 -0.59 14.30
N GLY A 40 -10.11 0.54 13.58
CA GLY A 40 -9.28 0.73 12.40
C GLY A 40 -7.78 0.85 12.66
N ARG A 41 -7.33 0.86 13.92
CA ARG A 41 -5.90 0.77 14.30
C ARG A 41 -5.49 -0.66 14.65
N ARG A 42 -6.42 -1.61 14.70
CA ARG A 42 -6.09 -3.00 15.02
C ARG A 42 -5.17 -3.59 13.97
N ARG A 43 -4.17 -4.33 14.43
CA ARG A 43 -3.18 -5.02 13.58
C ARG A 43 -3.85 -5.94 12.56
N SER A 44 -4.89 -6.68 12.96
CA SER A 44 -5.63 -7.61 12.09
C SER A 44 -6.24 -6.94 10.85
N VAL A 45 -6.78 -5.73 11.02
CA VAL A 45 -7.32 -4.90 9.92
C VAL A 45 -6.22 -4.59 8.91
N TRP A 46 -5.04 -4.19 9.40
CA TRP A 46 -3.92 -3.81 8.55
C TRP A 46 -3.16 -4.98 7.93
N ILE A 47 -3.09 -6.14 8.58
CA ILE A 47 -2.60 -7.38 7.94
C ILE A 47 -3.50 -7.76 6.77
N SER A 48 -4.82 -7.69 6.96
CA SER A 48 -5.78 -8.01 5.90
C SER A 48 -5.66 -7.03 4.72
N ALA A 49 -5.58 -5.74 5.02
CA ALA A 49 -5.35 -4.70 4.00
C ALA A 49 -4.03 -4.89 3.26
N TYR A 50 -2.95 -5.21 3.99
CA TYR A 50 -1.64 -5.49 3.41
C TYR A 50 -1.70 -6.68 2.44
N ARG A 51 -2.30 -7.81 2.84
CA ARG A 51 -2.43 -9.00 1.99
C ARG A 51 -3.17 -8.68 0.69
N ARG A 52 -4.30 -7.97 0.77
CA ARG A 52 -5.07 -7.57 -0.43
C ARG A 52 -4.29 -6.69 -1.40
N VAL A 53 -3.41 -5.83 -0.90
CA VAL A 53 -2.58 -4.97 -1.77
C VAL A 53 -1.36 -5.73 -2.27
N SER A 54 -0.78 -6.63 -1.47
CA SER A 54 0.48 -7.31 -1.81
C SER A 54 0.29 -8.52 -2.72
N GLU A 55 -0.73 -9.36 -2.47
CA GLU A 55 -0.95 -10.61 -3.22
C GLU A 55 -1.16 -10.36 -4.73
N PRO A 56 -2.02 -9.42 -5.18
CA PRO A 56 -2.21 -9.17 -6.61
C PRO A 56 -0.97 -8.56 -7.29
N ASN A 57 -0.10 -7.90 -6.51
CA ASN A 57 1.09 -7.22 -7.02
C ASN A 57 2.33 -8.12 -7.02
N GLY A 58 2.19 -9.42 -6.71
CA GLY A 58 3.30 -10.37 -6.70
C GLY A 58 4.37 -10.06 -5.66
N LEU A 59 4.06 -9.25 -4.65
CA LEU A 59 4.93 -9.05 -3.49
C LEU A 59 4.92 -10.35 -2.70
N LEU A 60 5.96 -11.16 -2.88
CA LEU A 60 6.10 -12.43 -2.19
C LEU A 60 6.10 -12.17 -0.69
N ALA A 61 5.26 -12.92 0.05
CA ALA A 61 5.26 -12.89 1.52
C ALA A 61 6.66 -13.17 2.10
N SER A 62 7.51 -13.89 1.36
CA SER A 62 8.91 -14.15 1.73
C SER A 62 9.81 -12.91 1.68
N SER A 63 9.48 -11.91 0.86
CA SER A 63 10.25 -10.66 0.75
C SER A 63 9.84 -9.64 1.80
N TYR A 64 8.60 -9.73 2.30
CA TYR A 64 8.06 -8.85 3.34
C TYR A 64 7.12 -9.65 4.27
N PRO A 65 7.66 -10.32 5.30
CA PRO A 65 6.84 -11.04 6.28
C PRO A 65 6.06 -10.03 7.13
N PHE A 66 4.74 -10.02 6.99
CA PHE A 66 3.86 -9.12 7.75
C PHE A 66 3.83 -9.46 9.25
N GLU A 67 4.28 -10.65 9.63
CA GLU A 67 4.40 -11.12 11.00
C GLU A 67 5.29 -10.21 11.84
N ASP A 68 6.39 -9.72 11.26
CA ASP A 68 7.39 -8.90 11.94
C ASP A 68 7.15 -7.39 11.78
N MET A 69 6.32 -6.98 10.82
CA MET A 69 6.04 -5.57 10.53
C MET A 69 5.26 -4.93 11.68
N THR A 70 5.58 -3.71 12.10
CA THR A 70 4.73 -2.99 13.07
C THR A 70 3.40 -2.57 12.44
N VAL A 71 2.40 -2.15 13.23
CA VAL A 71 1.16 -1.59 12.65
C VAL A 71 1.47 -0.43 11.73
N ALA A 72 2.37 0.47 12.13
CA ALA A 72 2.79 1.60 11.31
C ALA A 72 3.41 1.17 9.98
N ASP A 73 4.22 0.11 9.98
CA ASP A 73 4.81 -0.44 8.74
C ASP A 73 3.74 -1.03 7.83
N LEU A 74 2.74 -1.71 8.39
CA LEU A 74 1.58 -2.23 7.65
C LEU A 74 0.74 -1.09 7.06
N GLU A 75 0.46 -0.03 7.82
CA GLU A 75 -0.28 1.15 7.31
C GLU A 75 0.51 1.82 6.18
N PHE A 76 1.81 2.03 6.40
CA PHE A 76 2.69 2.67 5.44
C PHE A 76 2.77 1.87 4.14
N SER A 77 2.97 0.57 4.22
CA SER A 77 3.14 -0.30 3.04
C SER A 77 1.83 -0.44 2.27
N SER A 78 0.72 -0.66 2.97
CA SER A 78 -0.61 -0.79 2.35
C SER A 78 -1.06 0.49 1.64
N THR A 79 -0.62 1.67 2.09
CA THR A 79 -0.97 2.96 1.47
C THR A 79 0.09 3.49 0.50
N ALA A 80 1.26 2.84 0.40
CA ALA A 80 2.42 3.37 -0.33
C ALA A 80 2.11 3.63 -1.81
N THR A 81 1.50 2.65 -2.49
CA THR A 81 1.13 2.75 -3.91
C THR A 81 0.16 3.91 -4.16
N ALA A 82 -0.90 4.02 -3.37
CA ALA A 82 -1.88 5.10 -3.53
C ALA A 82 -1.24 6.47 -3.26
N ARG A 83 -0.39 6.59 -2.23
CA ARG A 83 0.36 7.82 -1.94
C ARG A 83 1.34 8.19 -3.04
N PHE A 84 1.98 7.20 -3.66
CA PHE A 84 2.86 7.41 -4.80
C PHE A 84 2.07 7.91 -6.00
N LEU A 85 1.01 7.20 -6.40
CA LEU A 85 0.14 7.61 -7.51
C LEU A 85 -0.47 9.00 -7.30
N ALA A 86 -0.87 9.34 -6.07
CA ALA A 86 -1.37 10.68 -5.75
C ALA A 86 -0.30 11.76 -5.97
N ARG A 87 0.97 11.48 -5.62
CA ARG A 87 2.10 12.38 -5.89
C ARG A 87 2.40 12.50 -7.39
N VAL A 88 2.36 11.39 -8.13
CA VAL A 88 2.59 11.40 -9.59
C VAL A 88 1.49 12.18 -10.32
N ARG A 89 0.23 12.00 -9.92
CA ARG A 89 -0.92 12.71 -10.51
C ARG A 89 -0.93 14.20 -10.20
N ARG A 90 -0.30 14.62 -9.11
CA ARG A 90 -0.11 16.03 -8.78
C ARG A 90 0.92 16.59 -9.75
N LYS A 91 0.46 17.20 -10.86
CA LYS A 91 1.33 17.80 -11.89
C LYS A 91 2.43 18.64 -11.23
N PRO A 92 3.71 18.43 -11.54
CA PRO A 92 4.73 19.44 -11.26
C PRO A 92 4.41 20.69 -12.09
N GLU A 93 4.60 21.87 -11.51
CA GLU A 93 4.39 23.16 -12.19
C GLU A 93 5.29 23.30 -13.44
N ASP A 94 6.38 22.54 -13.50
CA ASP A 94 7.28 22.39 -14.66
C ASP A 94 6.74 21.40 -15.73
N SER A 95 5.75 21.90 -16.47
CA SER A 95 5.38 21.73 -17.90
C SER A 95 5.94 20.64 -18.85
N SER A 96 6.63 19.56 -18.44
CA SER A 96 7.04 18.47 -19.36
C SER A 96 6.24 17.16 -19.25
N GLY A 97 5.40 16.99 -18.23
CA GLY A 97 4.58 15.78 -18.06
C GLY A 97 5.35 14.51 -17.68
N HIS A 98 6.67 14.60 -17.52
CA HIS A 98 7.53 13.48 -17.12
C HIS A 98 8.08 13.70 -15.72
N LEU A 99 8.13 12.63 -14.91
CA LEU A 99 8.85 12.65 -13.65
C LEU A 99 10.36 12.67 -13.94
N LYS A 100 11.10 13.61 -13.36
CA LYS A 100 12.56 13.58 -13.39
C LYS A 100 13.02 12.37 -12.59
N TYR A 101 13.79 11.48 -13.22
CA TYR A 101 14.37 10.34 -12.52
C TYR A 101 15.32 10.81 -11.42
N ALA A 102 15.32 10.12 -10.27
CA ALA A 102 16.26 10.41 -9.18
C ALA A 102 17.68 9.93 -9.49
N SER A 103 17.81 8.85 -10.27
CA SER A 103 19.08 8.27 -10.71
C SER A 103 18.85 7.52 -12.03
N GLU A 104 19.80 7.65 -12.96
CA GLU A 104 19.87 6.86 -14.18
C GLU A 104 20.98 5.82 -14.00
N ARG A 105 20.69 4.56 -14.32
CA ARG A 105 21.68 3.50 -14.39
C ARG A 105 21.61 2.87 -15.78
N ARG A 106 22.75 2.79 -16.44
CA ARG A 106 22.88 2.10 -17.74
C ARG A 106 23.40 0.70 -17.49
N LEU A 107 22.62 -0.28 -17.92
CA LEU A 107 23.05 -1.67 -17.96
C LEU A 107 23.72 -1.88 -19.31
N THR A 108 25.01 -2.20 -19.29
CA THR A 108 25.74 -2.63 -20.48
C THR A 108 25.66 -4.15 -20.56
N HIS A 109 24.88 -4.66 -21.51
CA HIS A 109 24.92 -6.07 -21.88
C HIS A 109 25.73 -6.21 -23.18
N PRO A 110 26.59 -7.24 -23.32
CA PRO A 110 27.37 -7.46 -24.53
C PRO A 110 26.49 -7.73 -25.77
N ASP A 111 25.28 -8.24 -25.58
CA ASP A 111 24.28 -8.44 -26.62
C ASP A 111 23.02 -7.59 -26.33
N PRO A 112 22.67 -6.59 -27.15
CA PRO A 112 21.50 -5.74 -26.93
C PRO A 112 20.18 -6.50 -27.03
N ASP A 113 20.11 -7.60 -27.78
CA ASP A 113 18.88 -8.37 -27.97
C ASP A 113 18.59 -9.29 -26.78
N GLU A 114 19.62 -9.67 -26.01
CA GLU A 114 19.48 -10.48 -24.78
C GLU A 114 19.42 -9.64 -23.49
N ALA A 115 19.65 -8.32 -23.59
CA ALA A 115 19.83 -7.44 -22.45
C ALA A 115 18.65 -7.43 -21.45
N PHE A 116 17.46 -7.85 -21.85
CA PHE A 116 16.25 -7.82 -21.01
C PHE A 116 15.66 -9.20 -20.73
N ILE A 117 16.23 -10.28 -21.28
CA ILE A 117 15.59 -11.61 -21.24
C ILE A 117 15.67 -12.24 -19.83
N ASN A 118 16.53 -11.76 -18.94
CA ASN A 118 16.69 -12.29 -17.57
C ASN A 118 16.79 -11.23 -16.45
N HIS A 119 16.43 -9.97 -16.72
CA HIS A 119 16.53 -8.91 -15.70
C HIS A 119 15.18 -8.70 -15.01
N ALA A 120 15.10 -9.07 -13.73
CA ALA A 120 13.99 -8.68 -12.87
C ALA A 120 14.32 -7.34 -12.21
N LEU A 121 13.44 -6.35 -12.36
CA LEU A 121 13.51 -5.13 -11.56
C LEU A 121 13.16 -5.47 -10.12
N VAL A 122 14.18 -5.59 -9.26
CA VAL A 122 13.96 -5.76 -7.83
C VAL A 122 13.55 -4.40 -7.24
N PRO A 123 12.40 -4.30 -6.55
CA PRO A 123 12.03 -3.09 -5.82
C PRO A 123 13.19 -2.65 -4.91
N GLY A 124 13.64 -1.40 -5.05
CA GLY A 124 14.82 -0.87 -4.35
C GLY A 124 16.07 -0.70 -5.21
N GLY A 125 16.03 -1.09 -6.49
CA GLY A 125 17.11 -0.79 -7.44
C GLY A 125 18.37 -1.64 -7.23
N ALA A 126 18.25 -2.79 -6.58
CA ALA A 126 19.31 -3.80 -6.60
C ALA A 126 19.19 -4.59 -7.91
N VAL A 127 20.24 -4.54 -8.74
CA VAL A 127 20.38 -5.44 -9.88
C VAL A 127 21.26 -6.58 -9.37
N ARG A 128 20.76 -7.81 -9.41
CA ARG A 128 21.55 -9.01 -9.13
C ARG A 128 21.89 -9.69 -10.44
#